data_AF-A0A9D3UZY2-F1
#
_entry.id   AF-A0A9D3UZY2-F1
#
_cell.length_a   1.000
_cell.length_b   1.000
_cell.length_c   1.000
_cell.angle_alpha   90.00
_cell.angle_beta   90.00
_cell.angle_gamma   90.00
#
_symmetry.space_group_name_H-M   'P 1'
#
loop_
_entity.id
_entity.type
_entity.pdbx_description
1 polymer ?
#
loop_
_entity_poly.entity_id
_entity_poly.type
_entity_poly.pdbx_seq_one_letter_code
_entity_poly.pdbx_strand_id
1 'polypeptide(L)'
;MSTEPTSIEGSVTPPTSIDSENSGVGASSQTKGATRKRKATLQSHKGESIKMVLEKYLLNWGIDKLFTITVDNASSNYVAIGYLRKKFNPQGGLVQNGKYLHMRRMAHIVNLIVVEGLKEMNKSVEHVRGLLDV
;
A
#
# COMPACT_ATOMS: atom_id res chain seq x y z
N MET A 1 6.35 42.29 -22.55
CA MET A 1 6.48 41.64 -21.23
C MET A 1 6.30 40.16 -21.45
N SER A 2 7.39 39.40 -21.41
CA SER A 2 7.40 37.95 -21.66
C SER A 2 7.63 37.24 -20.34
N THR A 3 6.82 36.23 -20.02
CA THR A 3 6.97 35.42 -18.81
C THR A 3 7.39 34.00 -19.19
N GLU A 4 8.57 33.59 -18.73
CA GLU A 4 9.05 32.21 -18.80
C GLU A 4 8.37 31.32 -17.73
N PRO A 5 8.22 30.01 -17.96
CA PRO A 5 7.75 29.06 -16.94
C PRO A 5 8.92 28.45 -16.15
N THR A 6 8.81 28.48 -14.82
CA THR A 6 9.76 27.86 -13.88
C THR A 6 9.56 26.35 -13.81
N SER A 7 10.58 25.59 -14.21
CA SER A 7 10.71 24.16 -13.97
C SER A 7 11.16 23.89 -12.53
N ILE A 8 10.51 22.96 -11.83
CA ILE A 8 10.97 22.43 -10.55
C ILE A 8 11.25 20.93 -10.67
N GLU A 9 12.52 20.58 -10.83
CA GLU A 9 13.00 19.20 -10.66
C GLU A 9 13.20 18.91 -9.17
N GLY A 10 12.45 17.93 -8.66
CA GLY A 10 12.66 17.34 -7.34
C GLY A 10 13.14 15.90 -7.47
N SER A 11 14.45 15.70 -7.60
CA SER A 11 15.11 14.39 -7.49
C SER A 11 15.01 13.88 -6.04
N VAL A 12 14.39 12.73 -5.83
CA VAL A 12 14.39 12.02 -4.54
C VAL A 12 15.13 10.71 -4.70
N THR A 13 16.35 10.65 -4.18
CA THR A 13 17.12 9.40 -4.06
C THR A 13 16.68 8.63 -2.80
N PRO A 14 16.53 7.30 -2.86
CA PRO A 14 16.22 6.49 -1.68
C PRO A 14 17.49 6.22 -0.86
N PRO A 15 17.43 6.26 0.48
CA PRO A 15 18.59 5.94 1.32
C PRO A 15 18.88 4.44 1.38
N THR A 16 20.18 4.14 1.32
CA THR A 16 20.88 2.85 1.33
C THR A 16 20.81 2.14 2.70
N SER A 17 21.08 0.82 2.66
CA SER A 17 21.12 -0.18 3.73
C SER A 17 21.67 0.26 5.10
N ILE A 18 21.12 -0.35 6.16
CA ILE A 18 21.66 -0.30 7.53
C ILE A 18 22.22 -1.67 7.91
N ASP A 19 23.52 -1.67 8.22
CA ASP A 19 24.27 -2.79 8.78
C ASP A 19 23.94 -3.03 10.27
N SER A 20 24.31 -4.25 10.68
CA SER A 20 24.02 -4.96 11.93
C SER A 20 24.52 -4.33 13.25
N GLU A 21 24.00 -4.94 14.32
CA GLU A 21 24.55 -5.06 15.69
C GLU A 21 24.41 -3.86 16.65
N ASN A 22 23.66 -4.05 17.74
CA ASN A 22 24.30 -4.48 19.00
C ASN A 22 23.26 -4.95 20.05
N SER A 23 23.71 -5.97 20.78
CA SER A 23 23.24 -6.56 22.02
C SER A 23 23.27 -5.57 23.19
N GLY A 24 22.42 -5.77 24.20
CA GLY A 24 22.52 -5.05 25.47
C GLY A 24 21.29 -5.18 26.39
N VAL A 25 21.35 -6.13 27.31
CA VAL A 25 20.42 -6.36 28.42
C VAL A 25 20.73 -5.39 29.57
N GLY A 26 19.72 -4.79 30.24
CA GLY A 26 19.93 -4.16 31.56
C GLY A 26 18.90 -3.13 32.05
N ALA A 27 18.12 -3.53 33.06
CA ALA A 27 17.67 -2.80 34.26
C ALA A 27 16.79 -1.52 34.23
N SER A 28 15.94 -1.46 35.26
CA SER A 28 14.87 -0.52 35.65
C SER A 28 15.29 0.95 35.91
N SER A 29 14.41 1.92 35.64
CA SER A 29 14.08 3.09 36.50
C SER A 29 13.00 4.02 35.88
N GLN A 30 12.06 4.52 36.70
CA GLN A 30 11.04 5.50 36.31
C GLN A 30 11.61 6.93 36.23
N THR A 31 11.29 7.68 35.17
CA THR A 31 11.32 9.17 35.15
C THR A 31 10.19 9.75 34.28
N LYS A 32 9.71 10.94 34.69
CA LYS A 32 8.55 11.68 34.15
C LYS A 32 8.83 12.33 32.79
N GLY A 33 7.79 12.42 31.96
CA GLY A 33 7.57 13.53 31.01
C GLY A 33 8.43 13.60 29.74
N ALA A 34 7.99 12.92 28.68
CA ALA A 34 8.25 13.31 27.30
C ALA A 34 7.20 12.64 26.40
N THR A 35 6.37 13.44 25.69
CA THR A 35 5.46 12.92 24.66
C THR A 35 6.30 12.46 23.48
N ARG A 36 6.82 11.23 23.57
CA ARG A 36 7.54 10.53 22.51
C ARG A 36 6.59 10.45 21.33
N LYS A 37 6.78 11.30 20.31
CA LYS A 37 6.21 11.10 18.97
C LYS A 37 6.73 9.74 18.50
N ARG A 38 5.99 8.67 18.81
CA ARG A 38 6.30 7.33 18.33
C ARG A 38 6.15 7.42 16.81
N LYS A 39 7.27 7.39 16.10
CA LYS A 39 7.28 6.96 14.70
C LYS A 39 6.68 5.56 14.72
N ALA A 40 5.41 5.47 14.36
CA ALA A 40 4.64 4.25 14.48
C ALA A 40 5.12 3.29 13.39
N THR A 41 6.12 2.48 13.72
CA THR A 41 6.47 1.32 12.91
C THR A 41 5.35 0.30 13.11
N LEU A 42 4.29 0.43 12.31
CA LEU A 42 3.15 -0.47 12.35
C LEU A 42 3.51 -1.73 11.58
N GLN A 43 4.26 -2.62 12.23
CA GLN A 43 4.59 -3.96 11.74
C GLN A 43 3.40 -4.92 11.91
N SER A 44 2.20 -4.53 11.47
CA SER A 44 1.06 -5.43 11.49
C SER A 44 0.15 -5.17 10.31
N HIS A 45 0.15 -6.12 9.35
CA HIS A 45 -0.74 -6.13 8.19
C HIS A 45 -2.18 -6.53 8.55
N LYS A 46 -2.57 -6.41 9.82
CA LYS A 46 -3.94 -6.63 10.26
C LYS A 46 -4.80 -5.46 9.78
N GLY A 47 -6.00 -5.75 9.27
CA GLY A 47 -6.90 -4.72 8.73
C GLY A 47 -7.21 -3.58 9.73
N GLU A 48 -7.14 -3.88 11.02
CA GLU A 48 -7.27 -2.92 12.13
C GLU A 48 -6.15 -1.87 12.16
N SER A 49 -4.92 -2.27 11.89
CA SER A 49 -3.79 -1.32 11.84
C SER A 49 -3.88 -0.47 10.58
N ILE A 50 -4.23 -1.11 9.44
CA ILE A 50 -4.34 -0.46 8.13
C ILE A 50 -5.41 0.64 8.19
N LYS A 51 -6.59 0.38 8.75
CA LYS A 51 -7.66 1.38 8.82
C LYS A 51 -7.27 2.60 9.67
N MET A 52 -6.57 2.40 10.79
CA MET A 52 -6.12 3.50 11.66
C MET A 52 -5.12 4.40 10.94
N VAL A 53 -4.20 3.79 10.19
CA VAL A 53 -3.22 4.52 9.38
C VAL A 53 -3.90 5.32 8.29
N LEU A 54 -4.83 4.70 7.58
CA LEU A 54 -5.55 5.32 6.48
C LEU A 54 -6.36 6.53 6.97
N GLU A 55 -7.12 6.37 8.07
CA GLU A 55 -7.86 7.47 8.69
C GLU A 55 -6.95 8.60 9.14
N LYS A 56 -5.82 8.29 9.78
CA LYS A 56 -4.85 9.30 10.21
C LYS A 56 -4.30 10.10 9.02
N TYR A 57 -3.95 9.44 7.92
CA TYR A 57 -3.43 10.15 6.75
C TYR A 57 -4.50 10.99 6.06
N LEU A 58 -5.72 10.47 5.90
CA LEU A 58 -6.83 11.24 5.33
C LEU A 58 -7.12 12.51 6.15
N LEU A 59 -7.13 12.39 7.48
CA LEU A 59 -7.30 13.53 8.38
C LEU A 59 -6.13 14.52 8.25
N ASN A 60 -4.89 14.03 8.29
CA ASN A 60 -3.70 14.87 8.17
C ASN A 60 -3.62 15.61 6.83
N TRP A 61 -4.16 15.01 5.76
CA TRP A 61 -4.23 15.63 4.44
C TRP A 61 -5.47 16.52 4.26
N GLY A 62 -6.38 16.57 5.23
CA GLY A 62 -7.63 17.34 5.13
C GLY A 62 -8.60 16.79 4.09
N ILE A 63 -8.50 15.49 3.76
CA ILE A 63 -9.38 14.85 2.79
C ILE A 63 -10.67 14.41 3.49
N ASP A 64 -11.73 15.15 3.25
CA ASP A 64 -13.08 14.93 3.76
C ASP A 64 -13.99 14.20 2.76
N LYS A 65 -13.63 14.21 1.47
CA LYS A 65 -14.34 13.52 0.38
C LYS A 65 -13.49 12.45 -0.31
N LEU A 66 -14.02 11.24 -0.40
CA LEU A 66 -13.40 10.08 -1.02
C LEU A 66 -14.17 9.67 -2.28
N PHE A 67 -13.44 9.58 -3.39
CA PHE A 67 -13.95 8.96 -4.63
C PHE A 67 -13.56 7.48 -4.72
N THR A 68 -12.26 7.20 -4.74
CA THR A 68 -11.72 5.85 -4.92
C THR A 68 -10.45 5.67 -4.09
N ILE A 69 -10.28 4.46 -3.56
CA ILE A 69 -9.08 3.98 -2.90
C ILE A 69 -8.60 2.73 -3.63
N THR A 70 -7.33 2.71 -3.98
CA THR A 70 -6.69 1.57 -4.67
C THR A 70 -5.83 0.80 -3.70
N VAL A 71 -6.19 -0.45 -3.44
CA VAL A 71 -5.47 -1.37 -2.55
C VAL A 71 -5.29 -2.72 -3.21
N ASP A 72 -4.29 -3.48 -2.77
CA ASP A 72 -4.08 -4.86 -3.21
C ASP A 72 -5.20 -5.79 -2.68
N ASN A 73 -5.36 -6.95 -3.32
CA ASN A 73 -6.41 -7.93 -3.01
C ASN A 73 -6.08 -8.77 -1.77
N ALA A 74 -5.76 -8.10 -0.65
CA ALA A 74 -5.54 -8.75 0.64
C ALA A 74 -6.79 -8.67 1.51
N SER A 75 -7.12 -9.75 2.22
CA SER A 75 -8.27 -9.82 3.13
C SER A 75 -8.29 -8.69 4.16
N SER A 76 -7.12 -8.29 4.65
CA SER A 76 -6.94 -7.18 5.59
C SER A 76 -7.38 -5.82 5.03
N ASN A 77 -7.20 -5.58 3.73
CA ASN A 77 -7.59 -4.32 3.09
C ASN A 77 -9.11 -4.18 2.96
N TYR A 78 -9.83 -5.29 2.76
CA TYR A 78 -11.30 -5.27 2.75
C TYR A 78 -11.88 -4.77 4.07
N VAL A 79 -11.27 -5.14 5.19
CA VAL A 79 -11.67 -4.66 6.52
C VAL A 79 -11.51 -3.14 6.62
N ALA A 80 -10.40 -2.60 6.13
CA ALA A 80 -10.14 -1.16 6.14
C ALA A 80 -11.10 -0.37 5.23
N ILE A 81 -11.38 -0.88 4.02
CA ILE A 81 -12.36 -0.28 3.11
C ILE A 81 -13.77 -0.30 3.72
N GLY A 82 -14.16 -1.40 4.35
CA GLY A 82 -15.44 -1.50 5.05
C GLY A 82 -15.59 -0.50 6.18
N TYR A 83 -14.50 -0.26 6.93
CA TYR A 83 -14.45 0.78 7.95
C TYR A 83 -14.63 2.19 7.38
N LEU A 84 -13.85 2.56 6.35
CA LEU A 84 -13.95 3.88 5.73
C LEU A 84 -15.33 4.14 5.15
N ARG A 85 -15.97 3.12 4.56
CA ARG A 85 -17.35 3.23 4.08
C ARG A 85 -18.31 3.61 5.22
N LYS A 86 -18.21 2.95 6.37
CA LYS A 86 -19.05 3.27 7.54
C LYS A 86 -18.77 4.65 8.12
N LYS A 87 -17.52 5.11 8.05
CA LYS A 87 -17.09 6.40 8.61
C LYS A 87 -17.55 7.59 7.76
N PHE A 88 -17.33 7.54 6.44
CA PHE A 88 -17.53 8.69 5.55
C PHE A 88 -18.94 8.76 4.94
N ASN A 89 -19.64 7.64 4.79
CA ASN A 89 -20.98 7.63 4.18
C ASN A 89 -22.00 8.47 4.97
N PRO A 90 -22.08 8.41 6.32
CA PRO A 90 -23.00 9.23 7.09
C PRO A 90 -22.75 10.73 6.98
N GLN A 91 -21.52 11.13 6.66
CA GLN A 91 -21.10 12.54 6.56
C GLN A 91 -21.22 13.07 5.12
N GLY A 92 -21.74 12.28 4.17
CA GLY A 92 -21.75 12.64 2.76
C GLY A 92 -20.34 12.71 2.14
N GLY A 93 -19.34 12.15 2.82
CA GLY A 93 -17.93 12.17 2.41
C GLY A 93 -17.60 11.14 1.33
N LEU A 94 -18.56 10.38 0.80
CA LEU A 94 -18.33 9.42 -0.27
C LEU A 94 -19.05 9.88 -1.55
N VAL A 95 -18.28 9.99 -2.64
CA VAL A 95 -18.87 10.28 -3.95
C VAL A 95 -19.74 9.11 -4.40
N GLN A 96 -20.94 9.42 -4.91
CA GLN A 96 -21.96 8.44 -5.31
C GLN A 96 -22.20 7.36 -4.22
N ASN A 97 -22.28 7.78 -2.95
CA ASN A 97 -22.48 6.89 -1.79
C ASN A 97 -21.46 5.73 -1.73
N GLY A 98 -20.24 5.97 -2.25
CA GLY A 98 -19.15 5.02 -2.24
C GLY A 98 -19.28 3.88 -3.24
N LYS A 99 -20.10 4.02 -4.30
CA LYS A 99 -20.23 3.02 -5.38
C LYS A 99 -18.86 2.61 -5.96
N TYR A 100 -17.92 3.55 -6.04
CA TYR A 100 -16.58 3.36 -6.62
C TYR A 100 -15.44 3.49 -5.59
N LEU A 101 -15.73 3.33 -4.30
CA LEU A 101 -14.75 3.55 -3.23
C LEU A 101 -13.55 2.60 -3.30
N HIS A 102 -13.68 1.41 -3.89
CA HIS A 102 -12.62 0.41 -3.91
C HIS A 102 -12.30 -0.02 -5.34
N MET A 103 -11.06 0.24 -5.75
CA MET A 103 -10.45 -0.31 -6.96
C MET A 103 -9.41 -1.36 -6.57
N ARG A 104 -9.56 -2.59 -7.08
CA ARG A 104 -8.56 -3.64 -6.87
C ARG A 104 -7.36 -3.39 -7.78
N ARG A 105 -6.14 -3.67 -7.29
CA ARG A 105 -4.91 -3.58 -8.10
C ARG A 105 -4.97 -4.52 -9.30
N MET A 106 -5.05 -3.95 -10.51
CA MET A 106 -5.08 -4.68 -11.79
C MET A 106 -3.82 -5.51 -12.04
N ALA A 107 -2.68 -5.11 -11.48
CA ALA A 107 -1.41 -5.83 -11.61
C ALA A 107 -1.51 -7.31 -11.18
N HIS A 108 -2.34 -7.64 -10.19
CA HIS A 108 -2.52 -9.05 -9.80
C HIS A 108 -3.26 -9.86 -10.87
N ILE A 109 -4.28 -9.27 -11.50
CA ILE A 109 -5.04 -9.89 -12.59
C ILE A 109 -4.11 -10.10 -13.79
N VAL A 110 -3.32 -9.09 -14.14
CA VAL A 110 -2.31 -9.20 -15.20
C VAL A 110 -1.28 -10.28 -14.87
N ASN A 111 -0.80 -10.36 -13.64
CA ASN A 111 0.13 -11.40 -13.20
C ASN A 111 -0.47 -12.80 -13.36
N LEU A 112 -1.75 -13.00 -13.00
CA LEU A 112 -2.42 -14.29 -13.19
C LEU A 112 -2.50 -14.68 -14.67
N ILE A 113 -2.87 -13.74 -15.55
CA ILE A 113 -2.97 -13.98 -16.99
C ILE A 113 -1.58 -14.31 -17.58
N VAL A 114 -0.56 -13.53 -17.24
CA VAL A 114 0.80 -13.73 -17.74
C VAL A 114 1.36 -15.07 -17.28
N VAL A 115 1.21 -15.41 -16.00
CA VAL A 115 1.69 -16.70 -15.47
C VAL A 115 1.03 -17.87 -16.17
N GLU A 116 -0.29 -17.81 -16.41
CA GLU A 116 -0.99 -18.90 -17.08
C GLU A 116 -0.62 -19.00 -18.57
N GLY A 117 -0.48 -17.87 -19.26
CA GLY A 117 0.00 -17.82 -20.65
C GLY A 117 1.41 -18.40 -20.79
N LEU A 118 2.32 -18.07 -19.87
CA LEU A 118 3.68 -18.61 -19.87
C LEU A 118 3.73 -20.13 -19.62
N LYS A 119 2.86 -20.67 -18.75
CA LYS A 119 2.76 -22.12 -18.55
C LYS A 119 2.35 -22.83 -19.84
N GLU A 120 1.37 -22.30 -20.56
CA GLU A 120 0.89 -22.91 -21.79
C GLU A 120 1.96 -22.88 -22.89
N MET A 121 2.68 -21.77 -23.01
CA MET A 121 3.83 -21.67 -23.91
C MET A 121 4.93 -22.68 -23.54
N ASN A 122 5.21 -22.88 -22.25
CA ASN A 122 6.24 -23.82 -21.82
C ASN A 122 5.89 -25.27 -22.23
N LYS A 123 4.62 -25.69 -22.12
CA LYS A 123 4.18 -27.00 -22.61
C LYS A 123 4.42 -27.17 -24.11
N SER A 124 4.17 -26.12 -24.90
CA SER A 124 4.42 -26.15 -26.34
C SER A 124 5.92 -26.31 -26.65
N VAL A 125 6.78 -25.59 -25.93
CA VAL A 125 8.24 -25.70 -26.07
C VAL A 125 8.74 -27.10 -25.68
N GLU A 126 8.22 -27.68 -24.60
CA GLU A 126 8.57 -29.04 -24.16
C GLU A 126 8.20 -30.09 -25.22
N HIS A 127 7.03 -30.01 -25.83
CA HIS A 127 6.64 -30.92 -26.92
C HIS A 127 7.57 -30.82 -28.13
N VAL A 128 7.94 -29.60 -28.54
CA VAL A 128 8.86 -29.41 -29.67
C VAL A 128 10.25 -29.97 -29.36
N ARG A 129 10.77 -29.76 -28.14
CA ARG A 129 12.05 -30.33 -27.72
C ARG A 129 12.02 -31.85 -27.71
N GLY A 130 10.97 -32.46 -27.17
CA GLY A 130 10.82 -33.92 -27.18
C GLY A 130 10.75 -34.55 -28.57
N LEU A 131 10.32 -33.80 -29.60
CA LEU A 131 10.37 -34.24 -30.99
C LEU A 131 11.77 -34.14 -31.63
N LEU A 132 12.62 -33.25 -31.10
CA LEU A 132 13.99 -33.04 -31.58
C LEU A 132 15.01 -33.93 -30.85
N ASP A 133 14.71 -34.35 -29.62
CA ASP A 133 15.55 -35.23 -28.80
C ASP A 133 15.40 -36.74 -29.13
N VAL A 134 15.19 -37.08 -30.43
CA VAL A 134 15.17 -38.47 -30.95
C VAL A 134 16.58 -38.94 -31.32
#